data_AF-A0A226DP99-F1
#
_entry.id   AF-A0A226DP99-F1
#
_cell.length_a   1.000
_cell.length_b   1.000
_cell.length_c   1.000
_cell.angle_alpha   90.00
_cell.angle_beta   90.00
_cell.angle_gamma   90.00
#
_symmetry.space_group_name_H-M   'P 1'
#
loop_
_entity.id
_entity.type
_entity.pdbx_description
1 polymer ?
#
loop_
_entity_poly.entity_id
_entity_poly.type
_entity_poly.pdbx_seq_one_letter_code
_entity_poly.pdbx_strand_id
1 'polypeptide(L)'
;MIRSFFAVVVICNLVICLNGAKLNAGLDSDGEHLTEDRIAASVMEETYVVVLQDGLAAIHLVAAVAEDEYRTVHFIRKTFESKFPTKLHPQSAGYDLYSQSGALVKPGETIRMDTGIQVKLPLGHVGLIKPRSGLALKHQIDIHGGVVDEDFEGNLGVLLINHGTKPYKIEWGDRIAQLLIVKLHNGPLKRSTYDEVVTTDASVPPEKKDLVHLEDKNNY
;
A
#
# COMPACT_ATOMS: atom_id res chain seq x y z
N MET A 1 14.64 -15.08 29.57
CA MET A 1 14.08 -13.92 30.32
C MET A 1 15.26 -12.97 30.59
N ILE A 2 15.13 -11.67 30.29
CA ILE A 2 16.19 -10.63 30.26
C ILE A 2 17.04 -10.58 28.96
N ARG A 3 16.40 -10.28 27.81
CA ARG A 3 17.10 -9.68 26.64
C ARG A 3 16.29 -8.62 25.88
N SER A 4 15.04 -8.35 26.26
CA SER A 4 14.16 -7.40 25.54
C SER A 4 14.06 -6.01 26.18
N PHE A 5 14.83 -5.69 27.23
CA PHE A 5 14.73 -4.39 27.91
C PHE A 5 15.81 -3.38 27.51
N PHE A 6 16.91 -3.80 26.86
CA PHE A 6 17.99 -2.88 26.49
C PHE A 6 17.76 -2.14 25.15
N ALA A 7 17.04 -2.76 24.21
CA ALA A 7 16.76 -2.13 22.92
C ALA A 7 15.74 -0.98 23.00
N VAL A 8 14.85 -0.99 23.99
CA VAL A 8 13.83 0.06 24.18
C VAL A 8 14.42 1.31 24.86
N VAL A 9 15.47 1.15 25.67
CA VAL A 9 16.06 2.27 26.44
C VAL A 9 16.95 3.16 25.56
N VAL A 10 17.58 2.62 24.51
CA VAL A 10 18.43 3.41 23.60
C VAL A 10 17.61 4.25 22.62
N ILE A 11 16.39 3.81 22.27
CA ILE A 11 15.48 4.53 21.37
C ILE A 11 14.93 5.81 22.03
N CYS A 12 14.75 5.82 23.35
CA CYS A 12 14.22 7.00 24.05
C CYS A 12 15.17 8.21 24.06
N ASN A 13 16.48 8.03 23.97
CA ASN A 13 17.42 9.16 24.05
C ASN A 13 17.79 9.76 22.68
N LEU A 14 17.61 9.04 21.57
CA LEU A 14 17.96 9.56 20.25
C LEU A 14 16.79 10.30 19.57
N VAL A 15 15.54 10.02 19.97
CA VAL A 15 14.34 10.68 19.42
C VAL A 15 14.04 12.03 20.08
N ILE A 16 14.70 12.37 21.20
CA ILE A 16 14.43 13.63 21.92
C ILE A 16 15.04 14.89 21.22
N CYS A 17 15.94 14.75 20.25
CA CYS A 17 16.58 15.94 19.64
C CYS A 17 15.82 16.59 18.48
N LEU A 18 14.69 16.04 18.00
CA LEU A 18 14.02 16.58 16.80
C LEU A 18 12.77 17.42 17.07
N ASN A 19 12.32 17.58 18.32
CA ASN A 19 11.13 18.39 18.64
C ASN A 19 11.38 19.58 19.58
N GLY A 20 12.55 20.20 19.45
CA GLY A 20 12.80 21.57 19.89
C GLY A 20 13.79 21.69 21.05
N ALA A 21 15.01 22.13 20.74
CA ALA A 21 15.80 23.10 21.52
C ALA A 21 17.21 23.25 20.92
N LYS A 22 17.51 24.49 20.51
CA LYS A 22 18.83 25.16 20.46
C LYS A 22 20.08 24.28 20.26
N LEU A 23 20.65 24.37 19.05
CA LEU A 23 22.09 24.23 18.85
C LEU A 23 22.82 25.30 19.67
N ASN A 24 23.46 24.91 20.76
CA ASN A 24 24.57 25.67 21.31
C ASN A 24 25.86 24.94 20.92
N ALA A 25 26.56 25.51 19.95
CA ALA A 25 27.97 25.26 19.71
C ALA A 25 28.77 25.61 20.99
N GLY A 26 29.74 24.79 21.37
CA GLY A 26 30.54 25.06 22.57
C GLY A 26 31.55 23.99 22.97
N LEU A 27 32.70 24.03 22.29
CA LEU A 27 34.08 23.75 22.73
C LEU A 27 34.64 22.32 22.87
N ASP A 28 35.74 22.18 22.13
CA ASP A 28 36.76 21.15 21.97
C ASP A 28 37.43 20.58 23.23
N SER A 29 38.05 19.41 23.06
CA SER A 29 39.42 19.19 23.58
C SER A 29 40.46 18.82 22.52
N ASP A 30 40.09 18.50 21.28
CA ASP A 30 41.05 18.13 20.22
C ASP A 30 40.65 18.80 18.91
N GLY A 31 41.17 20.03 18.71
CA GLY A 31 40.81 20.90 17.61
C GLY A 31 41.18 20.36 16.22
N GLU A 32 40.20 19.76 15.55
CA GLU A 32 40.12 19.77 14.09
C GLU A 32 38.79 20.35 13.63
N HIS A 33 38.86 21.44 12.87
CA HIS A 33 37.73 22.14 12.27
C HIS A 33 36.88 21.21 11.39
N LEU A 34 35.68 20.88 11.84
CA LEU A 34 34.59 20.51 10.94
C LEU A 34 33.97 21.81 10.41
N THR A 35 34.49 22.29 9.29
CA THR A 35 33.93 23.42 8.54
C THR A 35 32.47 23.14 8.16
N GLU A 36 31.61 24.14 8.34
CA GLU A 36 30.15 24.12 8.09
C GLU A 36 29.74 23.66 6.68
N ASP A 37 30.68 23.56 5.74
CA ASP A 37 30.44 23.29 4.31
C ASP A 37 30.14 21.82 3.93
N ARG A 38 30.15 20.86 4.88
CA ARG A 38 30.01 19.42 4.53
C ARG A 38 28.71 18.74 4.92
N ILE A 39 27.73 19.48 5.46
CA ILE A 39 26.35 18.99 5.59
C ILE A 39 25.50 19.59 4.47
N ALA A 40 25.97 19.44 3.23
CA ALA A 40 25.14 19.60 2.04
C ALA A 40 24.52 18.23 1.71
N ALA A 41 23.69 17.70 2.62
CA ALA A 41 22.81 16.59 2.29
C ALA A 41 21.65 17.18 1.49
N SER A 42 21.72 17.12 0.16
CA SER A 42 20.59 17.45 -0.70
C SER A 42 19.43 16.52 -0.36
N VAL A 43 18.38 17.08 0.21
CA VAL A 43 17.12 16.39 0.47
C VAL A 43 16.50 16.07 -0.89
N MET A 44 16.68 14.82 -1.33
CA MET A 44 15.86 14.18 -2.36
C MET A 44 15.25 12.95 -1.66
N GLU A 45 13.96 13.05 -1.35
CA GLU A 45 13.05 11.97 -0.91
C GLU A 45 13.62 10.96 0.11
N GLU A 46 13.31 11.23 1.39
CA GLU A 46 13.21 10.28 2.52
C GLU A 46 14.32 9.24 2.74
N THR A 47 15.59 9.59 2.55
CA THR A 47 16.71 8.73 2.99
C THR A 47 17.55 9.42 4.07
N TYR A 48 17.41 8.97 5.33
CA TYR A 48 18.31 9.38 6.41
C TYR A 48 19.55 8.48 6.43
N VAL A 49 20.72 9.06 6.20
CA VAL A 49 22.01 8.37 6.30
C VAL A 49 22.66 8.74 7.64
N VAL A 50 22.77 7.78 8.55
CA VAL A 50 23.55 7.94 9.80
C VAL A 50 24.95 7.40 9.55
N VAL A 51 25.96 8.29 9.60
CA VAL A 51 27.37 7.93 9.55
C VAL A 51 27.92 7.98 10.97
N LEU A 52 28.39 6.84 11.49
CA LEU A 52 29.11 6.79 12.77
C LEU A 52 30.62 6.93 12.51
N GLN A 53 31.31 7.65 13.39
CA GLN A 53 32.63 8.24 13.14
C GLN A 53 33.79 7.23 13.17
N ASP A 54 33.55 5.98 13.58
CA ASP A 54 34.61 5.01 13.76
C ASP A 54 34.32 3.78 12.89
N GLY A 55 35.05 3.70 11.78
CA GLY A 55 34.83 2.71 10.73
C GLY A 55 34.98 1.27 11.20
N LEU A 56 33.87 0.61 11.55
CA LEU A 56 33.56 -0.79 11.23
C LEU A 56 32.13 -1.10 11.71
N ALA A 57 31.16 -0.99 10.80
CA ALA A 57 29.75 -1.45 10.85
C ALA A 57 28.79 -0.32 10.46
N ALA A 58 28.58 -0.18 9.16
CA ALA A 58 27.62 0.73 8.55
C ALA A 58 27.00 -0.07 7.39
N ILE A 59 25.71 -0.20 7.11
CA ILE A 59 24.45 0.44 7.50
C ILE A 59 23.40 -0.56 6.99
N HIS A 60 22.43 -1.01 7.78
CA HIS A 60 21.24 -1.69 7.21
C HIS A 60 20.07 -1.75 8.21
N LEU A 61 19.65 -0.61 8.78
CA LEU A 61 18.45 -0.61 9.62
C LEU A 61 17.73 0.74 9.64
N VAL A 62 17.21 1.21 8.49
CA VAL A 62 16.19 2.28 8.47
C VAL A 62 15.05 2.03 7.46
N ALA A 63 15.16 1.09 6.51
CA ALA A 63 14.06 0.86 5.54
C ALA A 63 12.89 -0.02 6.07
N ALA A 64 13.16 -0.94 7.01
CA ALA A 64 12.20 -2.00 7.33
C ALA A 64 10.95 -1.53 8.09
N VAL A 65 11.03 -0.43 8.84
CA VAL A 65 9.90 0.04 9.67
C VAL A 65 8.93 0.90 8.85
N ALA A 66 9.45 1.70 7.92
CA ALA A 66 8.63 2.47 6.99
C ALA A 66 7.97 1.58 5.92
N GLU A 67 8.58 0.46 5.52
CA GLU A 67 7.98 -0.45 4.54
C GLU A 67 6.69 -1.15 5.00
N ASP A 68 6.48 -1.33 6.31
CA ASP A 68 5.40 -2.18 6.84
C ASP A 68 4.03 -1.47 6.89
N GLU A 69 4.02 -0.15 7.14
CA GLU A 69 2.79 0.67 7.06
C GLU A 69 2.25 0.79 5.63
N TYR A 70 3.10 0.61 4.62
CA TYR A 70 2.72 0.67 3.20
C TYR A 70 2.20 -0.65 2.63
N ARG A 71 2.21 -1.75 3.40
CA ARG A 71 1.74 -3.07 2.94
C ARG A 71 0.47 -3.54 3.61
N THR A 72 0.13 -3.00 4.78
CA THR A 72 -1.03 -3.47 5.54
C THR A 72 -2.28 -2.72 5.12
N VAL A 73 -3.36 -3.47 4.86
CA VAL A 73 -4.69 -2.92 4.59
C VAL A 73 -5.53 -3.09 5.83
N HIS A 74 -6.09 -1.99 6.34
CA HIS A 74 -6.89 -2.03 7.56
C HIS A 74 -8.38 -2.05 7.21
N PHE A 75 -9.06 -3.11 7.62
CA PHE A 75 -10.53 -3.17 7.57
C PHE A 75 -11.11 -2.90 8.95
N ILE A 76 -12.07 -1.99 9.02
CA ILE A 76 -12.73 -1.58 10.25
C ILE A 76 -14.21 -1.95 10.14
N ARG A 77 -14.69 -2.81 11.03
CA ARG A 77 -16.11 -3.16 11.14
C ARG A 77 -16.84 -2.01 11.83
N LYS A 78 -17.90 -1.49 11.20
CA LYS A 78 -18.73 -0.41 11.75
C LYS A 78 -19.81 -0.92 12.71
N THR A 79 -20.19 -2.19 12.61
CA THR A 79 -21.05 -2.85 13.60
C THR A 79 -20.49 -4.21 14.01
N PHE A 80 -20.95 -4.71 15.16
CA PHE A 80 -20.58 -6.04 15.68
C PHE A 80 -21.02 -7.19 14.76
N GLU A 81 -21.97 -6.95 13.86
CA GLU A 81 -22.55 -7.96 12.98
C GLU A 81 -21.89 -8.00 11.59
N SER A 82 -21.30 -6.89 11.12
CA SER A 82 -20.71 -6.77 9.77
C SER A 82 -19.65 -7.84 9.52
N LYS A 83 -19.68 -8.61 8.43
CA LYS A 83 -18.69 -9.68 8.24
C LYS A 83 -17.35 -9.16 7.73
N PHE A 84 -16.26 -9.52 8.41
CA PHE A 84 -14.90 -9.16 7.98
C PHE A 84 -14.59 -9.73 6.58
N PRO A 85 -13.91 -9.01 5.68
CA PRO A 85 -13.66 -9.49 4.33
C PRO A 85 -12.73 -10.71 4.34
N THR A 86 -12.99 -11.69 3.48
CA THR A 86 -12.18 -12.92 3.44
C THR A 86 -11.69 -13.22 2.04
N LYS A 87 -10.64 -14.04 1.93
CA LYS A 87 -10.24 -14.65 0.66
C LYS A 87 -10.63 -16.11 0.66
N LEU A 88 -11.07 -16.61 -0.49
CA LEU A 88 -11.33 -18.05 -0.65
C LEU A 88 -10.02 -18.85 -0.63
N HIS A 89 -8.99 -18.35 -1.32
CA HIS A 89 -7.65 -18.91 -1.32
C HIS A 89 -6.63 -17.81 -1.03
N PRO A 90 -5.46 -18.11 -0.43
CA PRO A 90 -4.43 -17.10 -0.15
C PRO A 90 -4.02 -16.28 -1.38
N GLN A 91 -4.02 -16.92 -2.56
CA GLN A 91 -3.64 -16.33 -3.85
C GLN A 91 -4.82 -15.66 -4.58
N SER A 92 -6.04 -15.67 -4.02
CA SER A 92 -7.17 -14.96 -4.61
C SER A 92 -6.86 -13.47 -4.69
N ALA A 93 -7.19 -12.86 -5.83
CA ALA A 93 -6.93 -11.44 -6.08
C ALA A 93 -7.81 -10.54 -5.19
N GLY A 94 -9.10 -10.87 -5.06
CA GLY A 94 -10.07 -10.07 -4.33
C GLY A 94 -10.41 -10.62 -2.94
N TYR A 95 -10.82 -9.72 -2.04
CA TYR A 95 -11.46 -10.02 -0.77
C TYR A 95 -12.98 -9.99 -0.92
N ASP A 96 -13.67 -11.08 -0.59
CA ASP A 96 -15.13 -11.17 -0.61
C ASP A 96 -15.75 -10.10 0.32
N LEU A 97 -16.68 -9.32 -0.22
CA LEU A 97 -17.49 -8.33 0.52
C LEU A 97 -18.89 -8.90 0.76
N TYR A 98 -19.41 -8.63 1.95
CA TYR A 98 -20.67 -9.21 2.42
C TYR A 98 -21.76 -8.14 2.56
N SER A 99 -23.00 -8.53 2.25
CA SER A 99 -24.15 -7.66 2.47
C SER A 99 -24.48 -7.50 3.96
N GLN A 100 -24.80 -6.29 4.39
CA GLN A 100 -25.30 -6.01 5.73
C GLN A 100 -26.84 -6.02 5.83
N SER A 101 -27.55 -6.26 4.73
CA SER A 101 -29.00 -6.31 4.69
C SER A 101 -29.52 -7.24 3.59
N GLY A 102 -30.81 -7.57 3.63
CA GLY A 102 -31.48 -8.28 2.54
C GLY A 102 -32.10 -7.30 1.54
N ALA A 103 -32.12 -7.67 0.26
CA ALA A 103 -32.76 -6.90 -0.80
C ALA A 103 -33.23 -7.80 -1.95
N LEU A 104 -34.17 -7.30 -2.74
CA LEU A 104 -34.58 -7.93 -4.00
C LEU A 104 -34.28 -6.98 -5.16
N VAL A 105 -33.27 -7.31 -5.97
CA VAL A 105 -32.84 -6.48 -7.10
C VAL A 105 -33.63 -6.88 -8.34
N LYS A 106 -34.53 -6.01 -8.80
CA LYS A 106 -35.34 -6.25 -10.01
C LYS A 106 -34.48 -6.13 -11.27
N PRO A 107 -34.90 -6.74 -12.40
CA PRO A 107 -34.27 -6.51 -13.70
C PRO A 107 -34.12 -5.02 -14.04
N GLY A 108 -32.92 -4.61 -14.44
CA GLY A 108 -32.58 -3.22 -14.76
C GLY A 108 -32.40 -2.28 -13.56
N GLU A 109 -32.64 -2.77 -12.34
CA GLU A 109 -32.49 -1.98 -11.13
C GLU A 109 -31.02 -1.91 -10.69
N THR A 110 -30.62 -0.73 -10.20
CA THR A 110 -29.36 -0.55 -9.47
C THR A 110 -29.69 -0.24 -8.02
N ILE A 111 -29.09 -0.99 -7.10
CA ILE A 111 -29.23 -0.73 -5.66
C ILE A 111 -27.88 -0.60 -4.99
N ARG A 112 -27.82 0.23 -3.95
CA ARG A 112 -26.66 0.30 -3.06
C ARG A 112 -26.87 -0.66 -1.89
N MET A 113 -25.92 -1.57 -1.70
CA MET A 113 -25.85 -2.45 -0.53
C MET A 113 -24.67 -2.05 0.34
N ASP A 114 -24.91 -1.73 1.60
CA ASP A 114 -23.83 -1.45 2.55
C ASP A 114 -23.20 -2.75 3.05
N THR A 115 -21.88 -2.71 3.28
CA THR A 115 -21.12 -3.85 3.81
C THR A 115 -20.88 -3.76 5.32
N GLY A 116 -21.02 -2.55 5.88
CA GLY A 116 -20.72 -2.27 7.28
C GLY A 116 -19.23 -2.25 7.57
N ILE A 117 -18.41 -2.07 6.54
CA ILE A 117 -16.95 -2.14 6.61
C ILE A 117 -16.39 -0.85 6.03
N GLN A 118 -15.42 -0.26 6.73
CA GLN A 118 -14.54 0.76 6.18
C GLN A 118 -13.20 0.10 5.85
N VAL A 119 -12.52 0.61 4.83
CA VAL A 119 -11.15 0.20 4.50
C VAL A 119 -10.25 1.42 4.54
N LYS A 120 -9.06 1.26 5.12
CA LYS A 120 -7.94 2.18 4.92
C LYS A 120 -6.93 1.47 4.02
N LEU A 121 -6.78 1.99 2.81
CA LEU A 121 -5.83 1.48 1.83
C LEU A 121 -4.44 2.06 2.10
N PRO A 122 -3.37 1.30 1.77
CA PRO A 122 -2.00 1.81 1.85
C PRO A 122 -1.73 2.86 0.78
N LEU A 123 -0.76 3.74 1.03
CA LEU A 123 -0.40 4.83 0.11
C LEU A 123 -0.11 4.30 -1.30
N GLY A 124 -0.65 4.98 -2.32
CA GLY A 124 -0.40 4.64 -3.72
C GLY A 124 -1.16 3.39 -4.20
N HIS A 125 -2.27 3.06 -3.54
CA HIS A 125 -3.15 1.98 -3.94
C HIS A 125 -4.59 2.47 -4.12
N VAL A 126 -5.34 1.73 -4.94
CA VAL A 126 -6.78 1.92 -5.14
C VAL A 126 -7.51 0.62 -4.86
N GLY A 127 -8.68 0.74 -4.25
CA GLY A 127 -9.60 -0.36 -4.10
C GLY A 127 -10.52 -0.44 -5.31
N LEU A 128 -10.65 -1.61 -5.92
CA LEU A 128 -11.59 -1.86 -7.00
C LEU A 128 -12.62 -2.89 -6.56
N ILE A 129 -13.85 -2.44 -6.33
CA ILE A 129 -14.99 -3.31 -6.12
C ILE A 129 -15.38 -3.92 -7.46
N LYS A 130 -15.27 -5.24 -7.57
CA LYS A 130 -15.54 -6.01 -8.79
C LYS A 130 -16.62 -7.05 -8.57
N PRO A 131 -17.34 -7.44 -9.64
CA PRO A 131 -18.32 -8.51 -9.57
C PRO A 131 -17.66 -9.83 -9.21
N ARG A 132 -18.42 -10.70 -8.55
CA ARG A 132 -18.04 -12.10 -8.36
C ARG A 132 -18.42 -12.86 -9.63
N SER A 133 -17.48 -13.58 -10.23
CA SER A 133 -17.69 -14.27 -11.52
C SER A 133 -18.92 -15.18 -11.53
N GLY A 134 -19.17 -15.88 -10.42
CA GLY A 134 -20.36 -16.72 -10.27
C GLY A 134 -21.68 -15.96 -10.30
N LEU A 135 -21.74 -14.75 -9.72
CA LEU A 135 -22.93 -13.90 -9.74
C LEU A 135 -23.17 -13.29 -11.12
N ALA A 136 -22.09 -12.81 -11.75
CA ALA A 136 -22.14 -12.28 -13.11
C ALA A 136 -22.63 -13.34 -14.10
N LEU A 137 -22.05 -14.54 -14.08
CA LEU A 137 -22.40 -15.61 -15.02
C LEU A 137 -23.82 -16.15 -14.81
N LYS A 138 -24.19 -16.48 -13.56
CA LYS A 138 -25.45 -17.21 -13.28
C LYS A 138 -26.66 -16.29 -13.15
N HIS A 139 -26.45 -15.05 -12.69
CA HIS A 139 -27.52 -14.14 -12.33
C HIS A 139 -27.45 -12.79 -13.06
N GLN A 140 -26.42 -12.58 -13.89
CA GLN A 140 -26.22 -11.32 -14.64
C GLN A 140 -26.14 -10.11 -13.68
N ILE A 141 -25.54 -10.31 -12.51
CA ILE A 141 -25.30 -9.26 -11.51
C ILE A 141 -23.92 -8.68 -11.74
N ASP A 142 -23.86 -7.36 -11.92
CA ASP A 142 -22.62 -6.62 -12.08
C ASP A 142 -22.51 -5.49 -11.04
N ILE A 143 -21.34 -4.86 -10.97
CA ILE A 143 -21.04 -3.74 -10.09
C ILE A 143 -20.95 -2.45 -10.91
N HIS A 144 -21.74 -1.45 -10.53
CA HIS A 144 -21.62 -0.11 -11.09
C HIS A 144 -20.54 0.69 -10.34
N GLY A 145 -19.56 1.25 -11.05
CA GLY A 145 -18.49 2.03 -10.44
C GLY A 145 -17.51 1.15 -9.67
N GLY A 146 -17.28 1.46 -8.39
CA GLY A 146 -16.48 0.63 -7.50
C GLY A 146 -15.01 1.06 -7.34
N VAL A 147 -14.66 2.29 -7.69
CA VAL A 147 -13.36 2.86 -7.31
C VAL A 147 -13.45 3.33 -5.85
N VAL A 148 -12.48 2.90 -5.04
CA VAL A 148 -12.33 3.28 -3.64
C VAL A 148 -10.96 3.95 -3.50
N ASP A 149 -10.99 5.25 -3.24
CA ASP A 149 -9.79 6.04 -3.03
C ASP A 149 -9.15 5.76 -1.67
N GLU A 150 -7.87 6.09 -1.55
CA GLU A 150 -7.05 5.83 -0.37
C GLU A 150 -7.48 6.62 0.89
N ASP A 151 -8.05 7.80 0.66
CA ASP A 151 -8.58 8.71 1.66
C ASP A 151 -10.09 8.50 1.90
N PHE A 152 -10.69 7.43 1.37
CA PHE A 152 -12.08 7.11 1.61
C PHE A 152 -12.32 6.64 3.05
N GLU A 153 -13.07 7.42 3.84
CA GLU A 153 -13.38 7.10 5.24
C GLU A 153 -14.78 6.54 5.48
N GLY A 154 -15.59 6.46 4.42
CA GLY A 154 -16.97 6.04 4.49
C GLY A 154 -17.17 4.53 4.72
N ASN A 155 -18.44 4.15 4.85
CA ASN A 155 -18.83 2.74 4.75
C ASN A 155 -18.72 2.30 3.28
N LEU A 156 -18.00 1.21 3.03
CA LEU A 156 -17.93 0.58 1.73
C LEU A 156 -19.33 0.09 1.32
N GLY A 157 -19.85 0.72 0.28
CA GLY A 157 -21.11 0.32 -0.36
C GLY A 157 -20.83 -0.29 -1.72
N VAL A 158 -21.62 -1.31 -2.06
CA VAL A 158 -21.58 -1.99 -3.34
C VAL A 158 -22.81 -1.57 -4.14
N LEU A 159 -22.59 -0.93 -5.29
CA LEU A 159 -23.67 -0.63 -6.23
C LEU A 159 -23.88 -1.83 -7.14
N LEU A 160 -24.90 -2.63 -6.85
CA LEU A 160 -25.26 -3.80 -7.63
C LEU A 160 -26.26 -3.41 -8.72
N ILE A 161 -25.98 -3.83 -9.95
CA ILE A 161 -26.92 -3.72 -11.06
C ILE A 161 -27.32 -5.11 -11.54
N ASN A 162 -28.61 -5.31 -11.78
CA ASN A 162 -29.14 -6.56 -12.33
C ASN A 162 -29.40 -6.41 -13.84
N HIS A 163 -28.50 -6.96 -14.66
CA HIS A 163 -28.66 -7.04 -16.11
C HIS A 163 -29.50 -8.24 -16.57
N GLY A 164 -29.90 -9.11 -15.66
CA GLY A 164 -30.71 -10.29 -15.94
C GLY A 164 -32.19 -9.98 -16.14
N THR A 165 -32.94 -10.99 -16.55
CA THR A 165 -34.40 -10.91 -16.77
C THR A 165 -35.22 -11.34 -15.56
N LYS A 166 -34.57 -11.85 -14.50
CA LYS A 166 -35.21 -12.33 -13.28
C LYS A 166 -34.73 -11.50 -12.09
N PRO A 167 -35.59 -11.26 -11.08
CA PRO A 167 -35.16 -10.61 -9.85
C PRO A 167 -34.13 -11.48 -9.12
N TYR A 168 -33.15 -10.84 -8.50
CA TYR A 168 -32.11 -11.51 -7.71
C TYR A 168 -32.28 -11.16 -6.23
N LYS A 169 -32.43 -12.19 -5.39
CA LYS A 169 -32.57 -12.02 -3.95
C LYS A 169 -31.19 -12.05 -3.30
N ILE A 170 -30.93 -11.06 -2.46
CA ILE A 170 -29.75 -10.95 -1.60
C ILE A 170 -30.24 -11.10 -0.17
N GLU A 171 -29.55 -11.93 0.60
CA GLU A 171 -29.78 -12.09 2.03
C GLU A 171 -28.67 -11.45 2.85
N TRP A 172 -28.95 -11.21 4.12
CA TRP A 172 -27.95 -10.70 5.05
C TRP A 172 -26.73 -11.64 5.08
N GLY A 173 -25.54 -11.08 4.95
CA GLY A 173 -24.30 -11.82 5.00
C GLY A 173 -23.96 -12.61 3.73
N ASP A 174 -24.71 -12.44 2.63
CA ASP A 174 -24.34 -12.96 1.31
C ASP A 174 -23.10 -12.25 0.77
N ARG A 175 -22.29 -12.99 0.00
CA ARG A 175 -21.13 -12.44 -0.70
C ARG A 175 -21.56 -11.79 -2.00
N ILE A 176 -21.55 -10.45 -2.03
CA ILE A 176 -22.15 -9.65 -3.11
C ILE A 176 -21.11 -9.09 -4.10
N ALA A 177 -19.88 -8.87 -3.66
CA ALA A 177 -18.80 -8.34 -4.50
C ALA A 177 -17.44 -8.82 -3.98
N GLN A 178 -16.37 -8.40 -4.63
CA GLN A 178 -15.01 -8.56 -4.14
C GLN A 178 -14.23 -7.26 -4.26
N LEU A 179 -13.38 -6.95 -3.29
CA LEU A 179 -12.47 -5.81 -3.32
C LEU A 179 -11.08 -6.27 -3.77
N LEU A 180 -10.62 -5.75 -4.91
CA LEU A 180 -9.23 -5.89 -5.34
C LEU A 180 -8.45 -4.66 -4.85
N ILE A 181 -7.20 -4.87 -4.46
CA ILE A 181 -6.32 -3.78 -4.03
C ILE A 181 -5.20 -3.72 -5.05
N VAL A 182 -5.10 -2.60 -5.76
CA VAL A 182 -4.25 -2.45 -6.94
C VAL A 182 -3.30 -1.28 -6.73
N LYS A 183 -2.02 -1.49 -7.03
CA LYS A 183 -1.03 -0.42 -7.01
C LYS A 183 -1.31 0.57 -8.14
N LEU A 184 -1.32 1.85 -7.82
CA LEU A 184 -1.57 2.93 -8.78
C LEU A 184 -0.30 3.31 -9.54
N HIS A 185 -0.50 3.88 -10.74
CA HIS A 185 0.51 4.71 -11.37
C HIS A 185 0.32 6.16 -10.89
N ASN A 186 1.27 6.66 -10.11
CA ASN A 186 1.27 8.03 -9.60
C ASN A 186 2.35 8.91 -10.28
N GLY A 187 2.86 8.49 -11.44
CA GLY A 187 3.85 9.26 -12.18
C GLY A 187 3.23 10.49 -12.87
N PRO A 188 4.04 11.52 -13.18
CA PRO A 188 3.56 12.68 -13.90
C PRO A 188 3.08 12.30 -15.30
N LEU A 189 1.92 12.80 -15.68
CA LEU A 189 1.44 12.67 -17.05
C LEU A 189 2.21 13.64 -17.95
N LYS A 190 2.83 13.12 -19.00
CA LYS A 190 3.46 13.95 -20.04
C LYS A 190 2.42 14.26 -21.12
N ARG A 191 2.13 15.54 -21.33
CA ARG A 191 1.30 16.00 -22.46
C ARG A 191 2.15 16.00 -23.73
N SER A 192 1.74 15.28 -24.74
CA SER A 192 2.30 15.38 -26.10
C SER A 192 1.43 16.26 -27.00
N THR A 193 2.03 16.83 -28.03
CA THR A 193 1.32 17.54 -29.11
C THR A 193 1.04 16.61 -30.29
N TYR A 194 0.07 16.95 -31.15
CA TYR A 194 -0.34 16.12 -32.28
C TYR A 194 0.82 15.78 -33.25
N ASP A 195 1.77 16.70 -33.40
CA ASP A 195 2.91 16.54 -34.31
C ASP A 195 4.06 15.71 -33.70
N GLU A 196 4.00 15.33 -32.42
CA GLU A 196 4.99 14.46 -31.80
C GLU A 196 4.68 13.00 -32.14
N VAL A 197 5.52 12.40 -32.99
CA VAL A 197 5.51 10.94 -33.20
C VAL A 197 6.05 10.27 -31.94
N VAL A 198 5.16 9.92 -31.02
CA VAL A 198 5.48 9.06 -29.88
C VAL A 198 5.43 7.62 -30.36
N THR A 199 6.58 7.04 -30.71
CA THR A 199 6.66 5.59 -30.97
C THR A 199 6.57 4.86 -29.64
N THR A 200 5.64 3.90 -29.54
CA THR A 200 5.61 2.94 -28.43
C THR A 200 6.69 1.89 -28.66
N ASP A 201 7.94 2.31 -28.70
CA ASP A 201 9.05 1.38 -28.64
C ASP A 201 9.09 0.93 -27.19
N ALA A 202 8.46 -0.22 -26.91
CA ALA A 202 8.51 -0.83 -25.59
C ALA A 202 9.99 -0.98 -25.23
N SER A 203 10.51 -0.10 -24.38
CA SER A 203 11.82 -0.28 -23.78
C SER A 203 11.71 -1.55 -22.96
N VAL A 204 12.22 -2.65 -23.53
CA VAL A 204 12.48 -3.89 -22.83
C VAL A 204 13.21 -3.50 -21.55
N PRO A 205 12.73 -3.89 -20.35
CA PRO A 205 13.47 -3.64 -19.11
C PRO A 205 14.90 -4.13 -19.33
N PRO A 206 15.94 -3.39 -18.93
CA PRO A 206 17.31 -3.81 -19.17
C PRO A 206 17.46 -5.25 -18.64
N GLU A 207 17.82 -6.17 -19.53
CA GLU A 207 18.17 -7.54 -19.14
C GLU A 207 19.16 -7.45 -17.98
N LYS A 208 18.88 -8.19 -16.90
CA LYS A 208 19.88 -8.42 -15.86
C LYS A 208 21.12 -8.97 -16.54
N LYS A 209 22.12 -8.13 -16.79
CA LYS A 209 23.42 -8.58 -17.29
C LYS A 209 23.91 -9.66 -16.36
N ASP A 210 24.22 -10.79 -16.98
CA ASP A 210 24.69 -12.00 -16.37
C ASP A 210 25.67 -11.71 -15.23
N LEU A 211 25.39 -12.27 -14.06
CA LEU A 211 26.43 -12.53 -13.08
C LEU A 211 27.37 -13.54 -13.73
N VAL A 212 28.39 -13.00 -14.39
CA VAL A 212 29.50 -13.76 -14.95
C VAL A 212 30.04 -14.67 -13.85
N HIS A 213 30.08 -15.96 -14.17
CA HIS A 213 30.87 -16.96 -13.49
C HIS A 213 32.28 -16.43 -13.19
N LEU A 214 32.57 -16.13 -11.93
CA LEU A 214 33.92 -16.22 -11.43
C LEU A 214 34.14 -17.67 -11.02
N GLU A 215 34.73 -18.43 -11.94
CA GLU A 215 35.42 -19.67 -11.60
C GLU A 215 36.52 -19.33 -10.60
N ASP A 216 36.36 -19.80 -9.36
CA ASP A 216 37.46 -19.91 -8.41
C ASP A 216 38.48 -20.93 -8.93
N LYS A 217 39.41 -20.44 -9.76
CA LYS A 217 40.72 -21.05 -9.90
C LYS A 217 41.60 -20.47 -8.80
N ASN A 218 41.74 -21.19 -7.70
CA ASN A 218 42.95 -21.14 -6.89
C ASN A 218 43.22 -22.52 -6.30
N ASN A 219 44.14 -23.21 -6.97
CA ASN A 219 44.81 -24.42 -6.56
C ASN A 219 46.26 -23.99 -6.29
N TYR A 220 46.63 -23.82 -5.03
CA TYR A 220 47.96 -24.01 -4.43
C TYR A 220 47.86 -23.85 -2.91
#